data_AF-A0A7D5SYL6-F1
#
_entry.id   AF-A0A7D5SYL6-F1
#
_cell.length_a   1.000
_cell.length_b   1.000
_cell.length_c   1.000
_cell.angle_alpha   90.00
_cell.angle_beta   90.00
_cell.angle_gamma   90.00
#
_symmetry.space_group_name_H-M   'P 1'
#
loop_
_entity.id
_entity.type
_entity.pdbx_description
1 polymer ?
#
loop_
_entity_poly.entity_id
_entity_poly.type
_entity_poly.pdbx_seq_one_letter_code
_entity_poly.pdbx_strand_id
1 'polypeptide(L)' 'MSQGRGLLTESEREAIAGEASDSYRYKTRSFLRDRLEEVEEDVAVLAEHDPELLDELRDVVCEEG' A
#
# COMPACT_ATOMS: atom_id res chain seq x y z
N MET A 1 -1.77 -21.28 -6.23
CA MET A 1 -2.22 -19.90 -6.50
C MET A 1 -1.33 -19.00 -5.69
N SER A 2 -0.66 -18.02 -6.32
CA SER A 2 0.02 -16.97 -5.57
C SER A 2 -1.06 -16.21 -4.81
N GLN A 3 -1.00 -16.15 -3.48
CA GLN A 3 -1.84 -15.18 -2.79
C GLN A 3 -1.44 -13.79 -3.30
N GLY A 4 -2.40 -13.01 -3.80
CA GLY A 4 -2.15 -11.62 -4.18
C GLY A 4 -1.55 -10.86 -3.00
N ARG A 5 -0.63 -9.93 -3.26
CA ARG A 5 -0.04 -9.07 -2.22
C ARG A 5 -0.62 -7.67 -2.37
N GLY A 6 -1.00 -7.07 -1.25
CA GLY A 6 -1.27 -5.63 -1.21
C GLY A 6 0.01 -4.78 -1.24
N LEU A 7 -0.09 -3.54 -0.77
CA LEU A 7 1.01 -2.56 -0.74
C LEU A 7 2.25 -3.10 0.00
N LEU A 8 2.01 -3.72 1.16
CA LEU A 8 3.02 -4.24 2.08
C LEU A 8 3.15 -5.77 1.96
N THR A 9 4.39 -6.24 2.01
CA THR A 9 4.75 -7.63 2.33
C THR A 9 4.52 -7.92 3.82
N GLU A 10 4.60 -9.20 4.18
CA GLU A 10 4.50 -9.65 5.57
C GLU A 10 5.60 -9.04 6.44
N SER A 11 6.87 -9.13 6.01
CA SER A 11 7.99 -8.55 6.77
C SER A 11 7.94 -7.03 6.86
N GLU A 12 7.37 -6.34 5.86
CA GLU A 12 7.17 -4.89 5.97
C GLU A 12 6.09 -4.55 7.01
N ARG A 13 5.04 -5.37 7.16
CA ARG A 13 4.06 -5.21 8.25
C ARG A 13 4.71 -5.41 9.61
N GLU A 14 5.49 -6.47 9.80
CA GLU A 14 6.25 -6.72 11.03
C GLU A 14 7.20 -5.55 11.35
N ALA A 15 7.88 -5.01 10.33
CA ALA A 15 8.76 -3.86 10.48
C ALA A 15 8.02 -2.61 10.95
N ILE A 16 6.83 -2.33 10.41
CA ILE A 16 5.99 -1.21 10.83
C ILE A 16 5.43 -1.42 12.24
N ALA A 17 5.08 -2.67 12.60
CA ALA A 17 4.64 -3.06 13.93
C ALA A 17 5.73 -2.95 15.01
N GLY A 18 6.99 -2.70 14.62
CA GLY A 18 8.11 -2.57 15.55
C GLY A 18 8.72 -3.91 15.95
N GLU A 19 8.39 -4.99 15.23
CA GLU A 19 8.90 -6.34 15.47
C GLU A 19 10.26 -6.58 14.80
N ALA A 20 10.71 -5.62 13.99
CA ALA A 20 12.03 -5.62 13.36
C ALA A 20 12.94 -4.52 13.92
N SER A 21 14.22 -4.56 13.53
CA SER A 21 15.20 -3.54 13.94
C SER A 21 14.79 -2.12 13.51
N ASP A 22 15.18 -1.11 14.31
CA ASP A 22 14.90 0.31 14.00
C ASP A 22 15.44 0.74 12.63
N SER A 23 16.62 0.26 12.24
CA SER A 23 17.21 0.53 10.93
C SER A 23 16.36 -0.03 9.79
N TYR A 24 15.87 -1.26 9.96
CA TYR A 24 14.97 -1.87 8.99
C TYR A 24 13.62 -1.16 8.94
N ARG A 25 13.02 -0.82 10.09
CA ARG A 25 11.78 -0.03 10.16
C ARG A 25 11.93 1.32 9.48
N TYR A 26 13.05 2.03 9.68
CA TYR A 26 13.34 3.30 9.01
C TYR A 26 13.40 3.12 7.49
N LYS A 27 14.13 2.10 7.01
CA LYS A 27 14.26 1.80 5.59
C LYS A 27 12.90 1.44 4.97
N THR A 28 12.11 0.59 5.62
CA THR A 28 10.75 0.23 5.19
C THR A 28 9.86 1.47 5.05
N ARG A 29 9.92 2.39 6.01
CA ARG A 29 9.16 3.66 5.92
C ARG A 29 9.61 4.52 4.74
N SER A 30 10.90 4.52 4.39
CA SER A 30 11.40 5.24 3.22
C SER A 30 10.81 4.65 1.95
N PHE A 31 10.93 3.34 1.74
CA PHE A 31 10.38 2.69 0.55
C PHE A 31 8.87 2.80 0.44
N LEU A 32 8.16 2.80 1.57
CA LEU A 32 6.72 2.96 1.57
C LEU A 32 6.31 4.34 1.04
N ARG A 33 7.10 5.40 1.30
CA ARG A 33 6.82 6.73 0.73
C ARG A 33 6.92 6.72 -0.78
N ASP A 34 8.01 6.16 -1.31
CA ASP A 34 8.21 6.06 -2.76
C ASP A 34 7.06 5.24 -3.39
N ARG A 35 6.62 4.17 -2.74
CA ARG A 35 5.50 3.36 -3.24
C ARG A 35 4.14 4.07 -3.16
N LEU A 36 3.95 5.03 -2.26
CA LEU A 36 2.71 5.82 -2.22
C LEU A 36 2.60 6.74 -3.45
N GLU A 37 3.73 7.23 -3.98
CA GLU A 37 3.75 7.99 -5.23
C GLU A 37 3.28 7.12 -6.41
N GLU A 38 3.74 5.87 -6.49
CA GLU A 38 3.28 4.91 -7.53
C GLU A 38 1.77 4.61 -7.40
N VAL A 39 1.25 4.51 -6.18
CA VAL A 39 -0.20 4.32 -5.95
C VAL A 39 -1.01 5.52 -6.44
N GLU A 40 -0.46 6.74 -6.37
CA GLU A 40 -1.13 7.92 -6.94
C GLU A 40 -1.27 7.80 -8.46
N GLU A 41 -0.24 7.29 -9.14
CA GLU A 41 -0.30 6.99 -10.57
C GLU A 41 -1.32 5.89 -10.88
N ASP A 42 -1.32 4.80 -10.11
CA ASP A 42 -2.30 3.71 -10.25
C ASP A 42 -3.74 4.25 -10.09
N VAL A 43 -3.98 5.12 -9.11
CA VAL A 43 -5.28 5.78 -8.90
C VAL A 43 -5.69 6.61 -10.12
N ALA A 44 -4.76 7.32 -10.76
CA ALA A 44 -5.07 8.09 -11.97
C ALA A 44 -5.48 7.17 -13.14
N VAL A 45 -4.77 6.05 -13.33
CA VAL A 45 -5.10 5.04 -14.35
C VAL A 45 -6.48 4.43 -14.09
N LEU A 46 -6.78 4.07 -12.84
CA LEU A 46 -8.09 3.53 -12.47
C LEU A 46 -9.20 4.57 -12.66
N ALA A 47 -8.97 5.83 -12.30
CA ALA A 47 -9.95 6.89 -12.52
C ALA A 47 -10.30 7.08 -14.00
N GLU A 48 -9.33 6.90 -14.90
CA GLU A 48 -9.53 7.03 -16.35
C GLU A 48 -10.20 5.80 -16.98
N HIS A 49 -9.83 4.60 -16.53
CA HIS A 49 -10.15 3.37 -17.26
C HIS A 49 -11.09 2.41 -16.53
N ASP A 50 -11.11 2.43 -15.19
CA ASP A 50 -11.89 1.52 -14.36
C ASP A 50 -12.34 2.18 -13.04
N PRO A 51 -13.32 3.10 -13.10
CA PRO A 51 -13.79 3.82 -11.93
C PRO A 51 -14.48 2.93 -10.89
N GLU A 52 -15.05 1.79 -11.30
CA GLU A 52 -15.65 0.82 -10.38
C GLU A 52 -14.58 0.21 -9.47
N LEU A 53 -13.44 -0.21 -10.04
CA LEU A 53 -12.33 -0.73 -9.26
C LEU A 53 -11.66 0.35 -8.38
N LEU A 54 -11.65 1.61 -8.81
CA LEU A 54 -11.20 2.72 -7.96
C LEU A 54 -12.11 2.91 -6.74
N ASP A 55 -13.41 2.78 -6.91
CA ASP A 55 -14.36 2.90 -5.80
C ASP A 55 -14.21 1.72 -4.83
N GLU A 56 -14.03 0.49 -5.33
CA GLU A 56 -13.68 -0.66 -4.48
C GLU A 56 -12.37 -0.43 -3.69
N LEU A 57 -11.34 0.12 -4.33
CA LEU A 57 -10.09 0.47 -3.65
C LEU A 57 -10.35 1.48 -2.53
N ARG A 58 -11.11 2.54 -2.82
CA ARG A 58 -11.46 3.59 -1.84
C ARG A 58 -12.23 3.02 -0.66
N ASP A 59 -13.16 2.10 -0.89
CA ASP A 59 -13.91 1.45 0.19
C ASP A 59 -12.98 0.69 1.15
N VAL A 60 -11.90 0.08 0.64
CA VAL A 60 -10.92 -0.64 1.45
C VAL A 60 -9.98 0.30 2.22
N VAL A 61 -9.54 1.42 1.63
CA VAL A 61 -8.58 2.33 2.30
C VAL A 61 -9.22 3.44 3.11
N CYS A 62 -10.45 3.83 2.78
CA CYS A 62 -11.15 4.97 3.35
C CYS A 62 -12.38 4.57 4.16
N GLU A 63 -12.41 3.36 4.76
CA GLU A 63 -13.49 2.90 5.66
C GLU A 63 -14.06 4.10 6.44
N GLU A 64 -15.36 4.39 6.26
CA GLU A 64 -16.01 5.58 6.80
C GLU A 64 -15.80 5.70 8.34
N GLY A 65 -14.75 6.41 8.77
CA GLY A 65 -14.42 6.65 10.18
C GLY A 65 -12.97 7.05 10.47
#